data_AF-A0A1H3MB94-F1
#
_entry.id   AF-A0A1H3MB94-F1
#
_cell.length_a   1.000
_cell.length_b   1.000
_cell.length_c   1.000
_cell.angle_alpha   90.00
_cell.angle_beta   90.00
_cell.angle_gamma   90.00
#
_symmetry.space_group_name_H-M   'P 1'
#
loop_
_entity.id
_entity.type
_entity.pdbx_description
1 polymer ?
#
loop_
_entity_poly.entity_id
_entity_poly.type
_entity_poly.pdbx_seq_one_letter_code
_entity_poly.pdbx_strand_id
1 'polypeptide(L)'
;MRPTLDVTKDTIQIAYQLFLGRKASDAEINVIAASDMSLPRLRNVFLNSREFQKSFGVKPANTAEQTPDRRAMVHLHIPKTAGSSLTRIIAPHFASGTQLPVSDGQLGALAAMPEKERRSASFVFGHLSHGMAHLLPQGHRYICVLRKPGARLLSYYNYLYRTTDHHSQKVVGGQKMSFGTFLEWAANPQSGHRNEVNNGQIRRLAGLKLQRDRASETELLPAAVKNIVASDMIFGLTEHFDHFVQRLHALGLIAGTPDMRENTAPHPANLAEALATLTPDQAALYQAFTGWDDIFYNICEQLYFAQDMPKTGAI
;
A
#
# COMPACT_ATOMS: atom_id res chain seq x y z
N MET A 1 10.73 -26.03 -15.95
CA MET A 1 10.37 -25.28 -17.16
C MET A 1 9.53 -24.09 -16.72
N ARG A 2 10.04 -22.85 -16.82
CA ARG A 2 9.21 -21.66 -16.56
C ARG A 2 8.28 -21.48 -17.76
N PRO A 3 6.96 -21.29 -17.59
CA PRO A 3 6.10 -20.95 -18.71
C PRO A 3 6.56 -19.61 -19.27
N THR A 4 6.98 -19.60 -20.53
CA THR A 4 7.11 -18.37 -21.31
C THR A 4 5.71 -17.81 -21.47
N LEU A 5 5.38 -16.80 -20.67
CA LEU A 5 4.18 -16.00 -20.88
C LEU A 5 4.42 -15.18 -22.16
N ASP A 6 3.79 -15.60 -23.25
CA ASP A 6 3.87 -14.91 -24.55
C ASP A 6 3.15 -13.55 -24.48
N VAL A 7 3.65 -12.57 -25.23
CA VAL A 7 3.01 -11.25 -25.36
C VAL A 7 1.79 -11.36 -26.27
N THR A 8 0.62 -11.50 -25.66
CA THR A 8 -0.69 -11.50 -26.35
C THR A 8 -1.28 -10.10 -26.45
N LYS A 9 -2.29 -9.92 -27.33
CA LYS A 9 -3.06 -8.67 -27.43
C LYS A 9 -3.64 -8.22 -26.08
N ASP A 10 -4.17 -9.17 -25.30
CA ASP A 10 -4.70 -8.91 -23.96
C ASP A 10 -3.62 -8.43 -23.00
N THR A 11 -2.43 -9.02 -23.08
CA THR A 11 -1.31 -8.61 -22.22
C THR A 11 -0.80 -7.21 -22.58
N ILE A 12 -0.82 -6.85 -23.87
CA ILE A 12 -0.51 -5.48 -24.33
C ILE A 12 -1.56 -4.51 -23.80
N GLN A 13 -2.85 -4.85 -23.89
CA GLN A 13 -3.95 -4.03 -23.38
C GLN A 13 -3.84 -3.81 -21.86
N ILE A 14 -3.50 -4.86 -21.11
CA ILE A 14 -3.23 -4.78 -19.67
C ILE A 14 -2.01 -3.88 -19.41
N ALA A 15 -0.93 -4.02 -20.19
CA ALA A 15 0.26 -3.18 -20.03
C ALA A 15 -0.04 -1.69 -20.25
N TYR A 16 -0.84 -1.32 -21.27
CA TYR A 16 -1.29 0.06 -21.46
C TYR A 16 -2.10 0.58 -20.27
N GLN A 17 -3.00 -0.24 -19.75
CA GLN A 17 -3.82 0.14 -18.60
C GLN A 17 -2.96 0.30 -17.33
N LEU A 18 -1.99 -0.59 -17.11
CA LEU A 18 -1.12 -0.57 -15.94
C LEU A 18 -0.08 0.55 -15.99
N PHE A 19 0.63 0.68 -17.11
CA PHE A 19 1.74 1.62 -17.22
C PHE A 19 1.30 3.01 -17.64
N LEU A 20 0.28 3.15 -18.49
CA LEU A 20 -0.12 4.44 -19.06
C LEU A 20 -1.50 4.91 -18.59
N GLY A 21 -2.23 4.08 -17.85
CA GLY A 21 -3.53 4.45 -17.27
C GLY A 21 -4.64 4.66 -18.30
N ARG A 22 -4.46 4.18 -19.54
CA ARG A 22 -5.43 4.28 -20.63
C ARG A 22 -5.52 2.96 -21.41
N LYS A 23 -6.57 2.82 -22.21
CA LYS A 23 -6.66 1.72 -23.18
C LYS A 23 -5.74 1.99 -24.38
N ALA A 24 -5.16 0.92 -24.92
CA ALA A 24 -4.44 0.95 -26.18
C ALA A 24 -5.43 1.10 -27.34
N SER A 25 -5.00 1.72 -28.44
CA SER A 25 -5.69 1.64 -29.73
C SER A 25 -5.34 0.34 -30.46
N ASP A 26 -6.20 -0.10 -31.39
CA ASP A 26 -5.95 -1.31 -32.19
C ASP A 26 -4.65 -1.22 -32.99
N ALA A 27 -4.29 -0.02 -33.46
CA ALA A 27 -3.02 0.22 -34.15
C ALA A 27 -1.81 -0.04 -33.24
N GLU A 28 -1.84 0.48 -32.00
CA GLU A 28 -0.79 0.26 -31.00
C GLU A 28 -0.65 -1.22 -30.62
N ILE A 29 -1.78 -1.91 -30.43
CA ILE A 29 -1.79 -3.35 -30.12
C ILE A 29 -1.17 -4.13 -31.28
N ASN A 30 -1.57 -3.85 -32.52
CA ASN A 30 -1.09 -4.59 -33.68
C ASN A 30 0.41 -4.36 -33.93
N VAL A 31 0.92 -3.14 -33.72
CA VAL A 31 2.36 -2.84 -33.85
C VAL A 31 3.19 -3.63 -32.84
N ILE A 32 2.77 -3.66 -31.57
CA ILE A 32 3.50 -4.37 -30.52
C ILE A 32 3.37 -5.89 -30.68
N ALA A 33 2.19 -6.38 -31.04
CA ALA A 33 1.96 -7.81 -31.29
C ALA A 33 2.78 -8.34 -32.48
N ALA A 34 3.09 -7.50 -33.48
CA ALA A 34 3.94 -7.87 -34.60
C ALA A 34 5.46 -7.88 -34.27
N SER A 35 5.86 -7.41 -33.08
CA SER A 35 7.27 -7.15 -32.74
C SER A 35 7.98 -8.32 -32.02
N ASP A 36 7.38 -9.51 -31.97
CA ASP A 36 7.88 -10.72 -31.27
C ASP A 36 8.62 -10.42 -29.95
N MET A 37 7.91 -9.72 -29.07
CA MET A 37 8.48 -9.12 -27.86
C MET A 37 8.26 -10.04 -26.66
N SER A 38 9.26 -10.17 -25.77
CA SER A 38 9.07 -10.84 -24.47
C SER A 38 8.45 -9.88 -23.44
N LEU A 39 7.77 -10.40 -22.41
CA LEU A 39 7.20 -9.56 -21.35
C LEU A 39 8.22 -8.64 -20.64
N PRO A 40 9.44 -9.08 -20.31
CA PRO A 40 10.44 -8.17 -19.73
C PRO A 40 10.81 -7.02 -20.67
N ARG A 41 10.85 -7.29 -21.99
CA ARG A 41 11.13 -6.28 -23.00
C ARG A 41 9.93 -5.33 -23.17
N LEU A 42 8.71 -5.86 -23.18
CA LEU A 42 7.48 -5.07 -23.19
C LEU A 42 7.43 -4.11 -22.00
N ARG A 43 7.69 -4.61 -20.79
CA ARG A 43 7.81 -3.80 -19.58
C ARG A 43 8.82 -2.67 -19.75
N ASN A 44 10.02 -2.97 -20.25
CA ASN A 44 11.06 -1.96 -20.44
C ASN A 44 10.66 -0.90 -21.47
N VAL A 45 9.92 -1.26 -22.53
CA VAL A 45 9.40 -0.31 -23.52
C VAL A 45 8.44 0.67 -22.86
N PHE A 46 7.49 0.20 -22.05
CA PHE A 46 6.56 1.08 -21.34
C PHE A 46 7.28 1.99 -20.35
N LEU A 47 8.14 1.44 -19.50
CA LEU A 47 8.87 2.22 -18.48
C LEU A 47 9.76 3.32 -19.08
N ASN A 48 10.29 3.12 -20.28
CA ASN A 48 11.11 4.10 -20.99
C ASN A 48 10.32 4.96 -21.99
N SER A 49 9.01 4.75 -22.13
CA SER A 49 8.19 5.53 -23.06
C SER A 49 8.09 6.98 -22.58
N ARG A 50 8.09 7.93 -23.53
CA ARG A 50 7.89 9.36 -23.21
C ARG A 50 6.55 9.60 -22.51
N GLU A 51 5.56 8.79 -22.80
CA GLU A 51 4.24 8.87 -22.18
C GLU A 51 4.31 8.46 -20.71
N PHE A 52 4.96 7.32 -20.39
CA PHE A 52 5.20 6.90 -19.02
C PHE A 52 6.04 7.93 -18.25
N GLN A 53 7.11 8.44 -18.87
CA GLN A 53 7.97 9.46 -18.26
C GLN A 53 7.27 10.81 -18.08
N LYS A 54 6.23 11.15 -18.85
CA LYS A 54 5.41 12.34 -18.61
C LYS A 54 4.36 12.13 -17.52
N SER A 55 3.76 10.94 -17.48
CA SER A 55 2.69 10.59 -16.54
C SER A 55 3.22 10.22 -15.14
N PHE A 56 4.45 9.70 -15.06
CA PHE A 56 5.08 9.17 -13.84
C PHE A 56 6.52 9.65 -13.64
N GLY A 57 7.01 10.58 -14.47
CA GLY A 57 8.35 11.11 -14.37
C GLY A 57 8.58 11.78 -13.03
N VAL A 58 9.38 11.13 -12.20
CA VAL A 58 10.20 11.77 -11.19
C VAL A 58 10.93 12.91 -11.89
N LYS A 59 10.52 14.15 -11.63
CA LYS A 59 11.38 15.30 -11.95
C LYS A 59 12.73 15.00 -11.31
N PRO A 60 13.86 15.08 -12.04
CA PRO A 60 15.15 15.09 -11.37
C PRO A 60 15.08 16.19 -10.32
N ALA A 61 15.56 15.88 -9.12
CA ALA A 61 15.70 16.84 -8.05
C ALA A 61 16.65 17.94 -8.54
N ASN A 62 16.09 18.96 -9.22
CA ASN A 62 16.73 20.25 -9.27
C ASN A 62 16.88 20.65 -7.82
N THR A 63 18.13 20.91 -7.45
CA THR A 63 18.58 21.60 -6.25
C THR A 63 17.75 22.87 -6.08
N ALA A 64 16.57 22.72 -5.50
CA ALA A 64 15.74 23.81 -5.05
C ALA A 64 16.25 24.14 -3.64
N GLU A 65 16.66 25.39 -3.49
CA GLU A 65 16.94 26.03 -2.21
C GLU A 65 15.94 25.58 -1.14
N GLN A 66 16.47 25.28 0.05
CA GLN A 66 15.73 24.81 1.22
C GLN A 66 14.72 25.85 1.70
N THR A 67 13.60 25.96 0.99
CA THR A 67 12.36 26.43 1.57
C THR A 67 11.70 25.22 2.24
N PRO A 68 11.19 25.34 3.48
CA PRO A 68 10.52 24.21 4.14
C PRO A 68 9.40 23.69 3.25
N ASP A 69 9.39 22.39 2.98
CA ASP A 69 8.31 21.74 2.24
C ASP A 69 7.01 21.95 3.03
N ARG A 70 6.18 22.92 2.62
CA ARG A 70 4.93 23.29 3.31
C ARG A 70 3.82 22.25 3.12
N ARG A 71 4.09 21.13 2.43
CA ARG A 71 3.14 20.04 2.23
C ARG A 71 2.93 19.27 3.52
N ALA A 72 1.70 18.81 3.74
CA ALA A 72 1.41 17.89 4.82
C ALA A 72 1.95 16.49 4.51
N MET A 73 2.51 15.82 5.51
CA MET A 73 2.78 14.39 5.43
C MET A 73 1.54 13.62 5.87
N VAL A 74 1.04 12.73 5.02
CA VAL A 74 -0.13 11.89 5.29
C VAL A 74 0.30 10.44 5.44
N HIS A 75 0.34 9.96 6.67
CA HIS A 75 0.63 8.56 6.96
C HIS A 75 -0.64 7.71 6.83
N LEU A 76 -0.74 6.96 5.74
CA LEU A 76 -1.76 5.94 5.51
C LEU A 76 -1.42 4.71 6.36
N HIS A 77 -1.88 4.70 7.61
CA HIS A 77 -1.64 3.59 8.52
C HIS A 77 -2.52 2.41 8.11
N ILE A 78 -1.96 1.49 7.34
CA ILE A 78 -2.61 0.23 7.01
C ILE A 78 -2.49 -0.71 8.22
N PRO A 79 -3.59 -1.31 8.71
CA PRO A 79 -3.53 -2.16 9.89
C PRO A 79 -2.54 -3.32 9.75
N LYS A 80 -1.71 -3.46 10.78
CA LYS A 80 -0.76 -4.57 10.98
C LYS A 80 0.46 -4.58 10.04
N THR A 81 0.85 -3.41 9.53
CA THR A 81 2.05 -3.22 8.69
C THR A 81 3.16 -2.42 9.39
N ALA A 82 3.24 -2.46 10.71
CA ALA A 82 4.16 -1.62 11.51
C ALA A 82 3.90 -0.09 11.45
N GLY A 83 2.69 0.34 11.03
CA GLY A 83 2.36 1.77 10.99
C GLY A 83 2.41 2.46 12.37
N SER A 84 2.03 1.80 13.47
CA SER A 84 2.24 2.39 14.81
C SER A 84 3.71 2.71 15.09
N SER A 85 4.64 1.84 14.69
CA SER A 85 6.08 2.08 14.82
C SER A 85 6.51 3.25 13.91
N LEU A 86 6.05 3.27 12.66
CA LEU A 86 6.33 4.39 11.74
C LEU A 86 5.83 5.73 12.30
N THR A 87 4.61 5.79 12.85
CA THR A 87 4.07 7.00 13.48
C THR A 87 4.96 7.46 14.64
N ARG A 88 5.42 6.54 15.51
CA ARG A 88 6.31 6.90 16.64
C ARG A 88 7.64 7.47 16.18
N ILE A 89 8.15 7.01 15.05
CA ILE A 89 9.42 7.47 14.47
C ILE A 89 9.25 8.84 13.82
N ILE A 90 8.16 9.06 13.08
CA ILE A 90 7.97 10.26 12.26
C ILE A 90 7.35 11.42 13.04
N ALA A 91 6.34 11.15 13.88
CA ALA A 91 5.58 12.19 14.57
C ALA A 91 6.44 13.19 15.36
N PRO A 92 7.52 12.78 16.07
CA PRO A 92 8.39 13.73 16.78
C PRO A 92 9.08 14.78 15.90
N HIS A 93 9.15 14.56 14.59
CA HIS A 93 9.73 15.52 13.63
C HIS A 93 8.74 16.59 13.17
N PHE A 94 7.48 16.54 13.63
CA PHE A 94 6.45 17.53 13.35
C PHE A 94 6.09 18.31 14.62
N ALA A 95 5.88 19.62 14.47
CA ALA A 95 5.55 20.49 15.59
C ALA A 95 4.32 20.00 16.37
N SER A 96 4.37 20.12 17.70
CA SER A 96 3.22 19.82 18.54
C SER A 96 2.04 20.73 18.15
N GLY A 97 0.82 20.19 18.14
CA GLY A 97 -0.38 20.91 17.71
C GLY A 97 -0.63 20.95 16.19
N THR A 98 0.29 20.48 15.35
CA THR A 98 0.08 20.34 13.89
C THR A 98 -0.12 18.90 13.45
N GLN A 99 -0.16 17.97 14.41
CA GLN A 99 -0.38 16.54 14.19
C GLN A 99 -1.86 16.20 14.34
N LEU A 100 -2.46 15.58 13.33
CA LEU A 100 -3.90 15.33 13.27
C LEU A 100 -4.19 13.84 13.06
N PRO A 101 -4.64 13.11 14.11
CA PRO A 101 -5.10 11.74 13.96
C PRO A 101 -6.48 11.71 13.29
N VAL A 102 -6.61 11.01 12.17
CA VAL A 102 -7.86 10.92 11.38
C VAL A 102 -8.10 9.49 10.93
N SER A 103 -9.37 9.08 10.87
CA SER A 103 -9.83 7.83 10.25
C SER A 103 -10.80 8.11 9.10
N ASP A 104 -11.04 7.11 8.24
CA ASP A 104 -12.01 7.23 7.14
C ASP A 104 -13.41 7.73 7.60
N GLY A 105 -13.85 7.35 8.80
CA GLY A 105 -15.13 7.78 9.37
C GLY A 105 -15.17 9.27 9.75
N GLN A 106 -14.02 9.92 9.86
CA GLN A 106 -13.89 11.32 10.28
C GLN A 106 -13.62 12.28 9.10
N LEU A 107 -13.56 11.78 7.86
CA LEU A 107 -13.27 12.63 6.69
C LEU A 107 -14.31 13.74 6.47
N GLY A 108 -15.58 13.50 6.81
CA GLY A 108 -16.60 14.55 6.76
C GLY A 108 -16.35 15.68 7.76
N ALA A 109 -15.92 15.34 8.99
CA ALA A 109 -15.54 16.31 10.00
C ALA A 109 -14.28 17.09 9.57
N LEU A 110 -13.29 16.41 9.00
CA LEU A 110 -12.11 17.05 8.43
C LEU A 110 -12.50 18.04 7.32
N ALA A 111 -13.35 17.63 6.37
CA ALA A 111 -13.79 18.50 5.28
C ALA A 111 -14.54 19.75 5.77
N ALA A 112 -15.25 19.65 6.90
CA ALA A 112 -15.96 20.76 7.53
C ALA A 112 -15.07 21.71 8.33
N MET A 113 -13.81 21.35 8.63
CA MET A 113 -12.88 22.23 9.34
C MET A 113 -12.55 23.48 8.50
N PRO A 114 -12.44 24.67 9.13
CA PRO A 114 -11.97 25.87 8.47
C PRO A 114 -10.65 25.63 7.74
N GLU A 115 -10.50 26.22 6.55
CA GLU A 115 -9.30 26.01 5.73
C GLU A 115 -8.01 26.35 6.49
N LYS A 116 -8.04 27.41 7.31
CA LYS A 116 -6.92 27.81 8.17
C LYS A 116 -6.48 26.68 9.12
N GLU A 117 -7.42 25.94 9.68
CA GLU A 117 -7.13 24.81 10.58
C GLU A 117 -6.58 23.63 9.78
N ARG A 118 -7.19 23.27 8.64
CA ARG A 118 -6.67 22.22 7.75
C ARG A 118 -5.26 22.52 7.23
N ARG A 119 -4.98 23.80 6.93
CA ARG A 119 -3.67 24.28 6.48
C ARG A 119 -2.58 24.17 7.56
N SER A 120 -2.98 24.18 8.83
CA SER A 120 -2.05 24.04 9.96
C SER A 120 -1.59 22.59 10.17
N ALA A 121 -2.34 21.60 9.67
CA ALA A 121 -1.99 20.19 9.80
C ALA A 121 -0.75 19.86 8.96
N SER A 122 0.37 19.57 9.63
CA SER A 122 1.63 19.22 8.97
C SER A 122 1.84 17.70 8.93
N PHE A 123 1.23 16.96 9.86
CA PHE A 123 1.25 15.49 9.88
C PHE A 123 -0.15 14.94 10.14
N VAL A 124 -0.72 14.25 9.15
CA VAL A 124 -2.03 13.60 9.26
C VAL A 124 -1.82 12.10 9.26
N PHE A 125 -2.41 11.37 10.21
CA PHE A 125 -2.15 9.94 10.33
C PHE A 125 -3.34 9.16 10.87
N GLY A 126 -3.41 7.89 10.49
CA GLY A 126 -4.42 6.96 10.98
C GLY A 126 -4.91 6.01 9.90
N HIS A 127 -5.98 5.26 10.17
CA HIS A 127 -6.52 4.26 9.27
C HIS A 127 -7.30 4.92 8.11
N LEU A 128 -6.53 5.56 7.23
CA LEU A 128 -7.00 6.38 6.12
C LEU A 128 -6.90 5.61 4.81
N SER A 129 -7.77 5.99 3.88
CA SER A 129 -7.68 5.62 2.49
C SER A 129 -6.89 6.64 1.69
N HIS A 130 -6.19 6.19 0.66
CA HIS A 130 -5.56 7.08 -0.31
C HIS A 130 -6.60 8.03 -0.93
N GLY A 131 -6.16 9.23 -1.30
CA GLY A 131 -6.98 10.26 -1.90
C GLY A 131 -7.55 11.26 -0.89
N MET A 132 -7.55 10.96 0.43
CA MET A 132 -8.10 11.88 1.45
C MET A 132 -7.40 13.25 1.49
N ALA A 133 -6.15 13.32 1.04
CA ALA A 133 -5.35 14.53 1.10
C ALA A 133 -5.80 15.63 0.12
N HIS A 134 -6.78 15.37 -0.76
CA HIS A 134 -7.50 16.43 -1.50
C HIS A 134 -8.17 17.44 -0.56
N LEU A 135 -8.38 17.07 0.71
CA LEU A 135 -8.89 17.94 1.76
C LEU A 135 -7.80 18.86 2.36
N LEU A 136 -6.53 18.76 1.95
CA LEU A 136 -5.44 19.56 2.52
C LEU A 136 -5.01 20.66 1.53
N PRO A 137 -5.27 21.95 1.83
CA PRO A 137 -5.07 23.05 0.89
C PRO A 137 -3.59 23.45 0.63
N GLN A 138 -2.65 22.86 1.37
CA GLN A 138 -1.20 23.08 1.27
C GLN A 138 -0.48 22.03 0.42
N GLY A 139 -1.22 21.07 -0.15
CA GLY A 139 -0.64 19.90 -0.81
C GLY A 139 -0.10 18.87 0.18
N HIS A 140 0.38 17.74 -0.35
CA HIS A 140 0.70 16.57 0.47
C HIS A 140 1.84 15.70 -0.08
N ARG A 141 2.35 14.86 0.81
CA ARG A 141 3.03 13.60 0.50
C ARG A 141 2.36 12.49 1.28
N TYR A 142 2.19 11.33 0.67
CA TYR A 142 1.76 10.14 1.38
C TYR A 142 2.96 9.34 1.86
N ILE A 143 2.78 8.67 2.99
CA ILE A 143 3.68 7.65 3.46
C ILE A 143 2.90 6.44 3.96
N CYS A 144 3.38 5.24 3.70
CA CYS A 144 2.79 4.01 4.25
C CYS A 144 3.83 2.90 4.42
N VAL A 145 3.41 1.80 5.04
CA VAL A 145 4.18 0.56 5.10
C VAL A 145 3.26 -0.57 4.66
N LEU A 146 3.78 -1.45 3.82
CA LEU A 146 3.12 -2.67 3.38
C LEU A 146 3.67 -3.89 4.10
N ARG A 147 2.99 -5.02 3.94
CA ARG A 147 3.39 -6.28 4.56
C ARG A 147 2.96 -7.47 3.72
N LYS A 148 3.69 -8.57 3.81
CA LYS A 148 3.27 -9.84 3.21
C LYS A 148 1.84 -10.17 3.67
N PRO A 149 0.87 -10.31 2.75
CA PRO A 149 -0.56 -10.40 3.06
C PRO A 149 -0.94 -11.48 4.05
N GLY A 150 -0.39 -12.71 3.88
CA GLY A 150 -0.63 -13.79 4.83
C GLY A 150 -0.16 -13.47 6.25
N ALA A 151 1.04 -12.91 6.39
CA ALA A 151 1.59 -12.50 7.69
C ALA A 151 0.79 -11.34 8.30
N ARG A 152 0.30 -10.40 7.47
CA ARG A 152 -0.58 -9.30 7.88
C ARG A 152 -1.93 -9.83 8.40
N LEU A 153 -2.56 -10.75 7.67
CA LEU A 153 -3.85 -11.34 8.03
C LEU A 153 -3.77 -12.13 9.34
N LEU A 154 -2.74 -12.98 9.50
CA LEU A 154 -2.50 -13.69 10.76
C LEU A 154 -2.20 -12.73 11.92
N SER A 155 -1.47 -11.66 11.67
CA SER A 155 -1.22 -10.61 12.68
C SER A 155 -2.50 -9.89 13.09
N TYR A 156 -3.44 -9.71 12.16
CA TYR A 156 -4.74 -9.11 12.44
C TYR A 156 -5.61 -10.04 13.27
N TYR A 157 -5.70 -11.32 12.91
CA TYR A 157 -6.35 -12.35 13.73
C TYR A 157 -5.80 -12.37 15.16
N ASN A 158 -4.48 -12.47 15.33
CA ASN A 158 -3.85 -12.50 16.64
C ASN A 158 -4.11 -11.23 17.46
N TYR A 159 -4.20 -10.08 16.78
CA TYR A 159 -4.57 -8.82 17.42
C TYR A 159 -6.01 -8.87 17.96
N LEU A 160 -6.98 -9.29 17.14
CA LEU A 160 -8.36 -9.43 17.58
C LEU A 160 -8.52 -10.49 18.67
N TYR A 161 -7.73 -11.56 18.62
CA TYR A 161 -7.77 -12.63 19.62
C TYR A 161 -7.31 -12.14 21.01
N ARG A 162 -6.26 -11.31 21.06
CA ARG A 162 -5.58 -10.93 22.31
C ARG A 162 -5.98 -9.57 22.90
N THR A 163 -6.54 -8.67 22.08
CA THR A 163 -6.72 -7.26 22.49
C THR A 163 -8.08 -7.05 23.16
N THR A 164 -8.12 -7.10 24.49
CA THR A 164 -9.37 -7.07 25.29
C THR A 164 -10.25 -5.83 25.04
N ASP A 165 -9.64 -4.70 24.67
CA ASP A 165 -10.36 -3.44 24.44
C ASP A 165 -10.98 -3.35 23.03
N HIS A 166 -10.70 -4.32 22.16
CA HIS A 166 -11.28 -4.36 20.83
C HIS A 166 -12.67 -5.02 20.86
N HIS A 167 -13.68 -4.39 20.23
CA HIS A 167 -15.06 -4.89 20.25
C HIS A 167 -15.20 -6.36 19.79
N SER A 168 -14.43 -6.77 18.78
CA SER A 168 -14.42 -8.15 18.26
C SER A 168 -13.64 -9.15 19.12
N GLN A 169 -12.94 -8.75 20.18
CA GLN A 169 -12.17 -9.69 20.99
C GLN A 169 -13.07 -10.70 21.71
N LYS A 170 -14.24 -10.28 22.18
CA LYS A 170 -15.23 -11.18 22.81
C LYS A 170 -15.66 -12.30 21.86
N VAL A 171 -15.68 -12.03 20.55
CA VAL A 171 -16.04 -13.00 19.52
C VAL A 171 -14.83 -13.85 19.16
N VAL A 172 -13.74 -13.24 18.71
CA VAL A 172 -12.57 -13.97 18.20
C VAL A 172 -11.80 -14.67 19.32
N GLY A 173 -11.39 -13.93 20.35
CA GLY A 173 -10.64 -14.46 21.50
C GLY A 173 -11.52 -15.12 22.55
N GLY A 174 -12.64 -14.49 22.90
CA GLY A 174 -13.57 -14.99 23.93
C GLY A 174 -14.21 -16.34 23.57
N GLN A 175 -14.50 -16.57 22.29
CA GLN A 175 -14.99 -17.88 21.81
C GLN A 175 -13.85 -18.80 21.35
N LYS A 176 -12.59 -18.40 21.55
CA LYS A 176 -11.39 -19.16 21.17
C LYS A 176 -11.41 -19.61 19.71
N MET A 177 -11.86 -18.74 18.80
CA MET A 177 -11.91 -19.06 17.38
C MET A 177 -10.53 -19.47 16.87
N SER A 178 -10.46 -20.58 16.15
CA SER A 178 -9.27 -20.93 15.37
C SER A 178 -9.02 -19.89 14.25
N PHE A 179 -7.84 -19.91 13.63
CA PHE A 179 -7.58 -19.04 12.48
C PHE A 179 -8.57 -19.33 11.33
N GLY A 180 -8.86 -20.61 11.04
CA GLY A 180 -9.82 -21.00 10.02
C GLY A 180 -11.24 -20.51 10.30
N THR A 181 -11.74 -20.68 11.53
CA THR A 181 -13.05 -20.18 11.95
C THR A 181 -13.12 -18.65 11.89
N PHE A 182 -12.02 -17.96 12.19
CA PHE A 182 -11.94 -16.51 12.01
C PHE A 182 -12.09 -16.11 10.54
N LEU A 183 -11.52 -16.86 9.58
CA LEU A 183 -11.68 -16.57 8.15
C LEU A 183 -13.14 -16.68 7.71
N GLU A 184 -13.84 -17.73 8.14
CA GLU A 184 -15.27 -17.92 7.87
C GLU A 184 -16.11 -16.78 8.46
N TRP A 185 -15.84 -16.43 9.72
CA TRP A 185 -16.52 -15.34 10.39
C TRP A 185 -16.25 -13.98 9.71
N ALA A 186 -15.01 -13.71 9.32
CA ALA A 186 -14.62 -12.46 8.68
C ALA A 186 -15.10 -12.36 7.22
N ALA A 187 -15.43 -13.49 6.57
CA ALA A 187 -16.06 -13.51 5.26
C ALA A 187 -17.50 -12.99 5.29
N ASN A 188 -18.16 -13.07 6.45
CA ASN A 188 -19.48 -12.51 6.65
C ASN A 188 -19.40 -10.96 6.66
N PRO A 189 -20.09 -10.24 5.75
CA PRO A 189 -20.05 -8.78 5.69
C PRO A 189 -20.47 -8.09 7.00
N GLN A 190 -21.36 -8.72 7.78
CA GLN A 190 -21.87 -8.22 9.05
C GLN A 190 -20.79 -8.21 10.14
N SER A 191 -19.65 -8.90 9.94
CA SER A 191 -18.50 -8.81 10.84
C SER A 191 -17.89 -7.40 10.86
N GLY A 192 -18.05 -6.63 9.78
CA GLY A 192 -17.46 -5.29 9.65
C GLY A 192 -15.96 -5.28 9.37
N HIS A 193 -15.33 -6.43 9.14
CA HIS A 193 -13.87 -6.56 8.98
C HIS A 193 -13.36 -6.65 7.55
N ARG A 194 -14.25 -6.52 6.55
CA ARG A 194 -13.94 -6.71 5.13
C ARG A 194 -12.71 -5.90 4.68
N ASN A 195 -12.58 -4.64 5.13
CA ASN A 195 -11.49 -3.74 4.72
C ASN A 195 -10.13 -4.13 5.28
N GLU A 196 -10.12 -4.93 6.35
CA GLU A 196 -8.92 -5.35 7.06
C GLU A 196 -8.50 -6.76 6.65
N VAL A 197 -9.43 -7.59 6.15
CA VAL A 197 -9.16 -8.99 5.80
C VAL A 197 -9.11 -9.22 4.29
N ASN A 198 -10.08 -8.72 3.52
CA ASN A 198 -10.20 -9.04 2.11
C ASN A 198 -9.43 -8.01 1.27
N ASN A 199 -8.22 -8.38 0.84
CA ASN A 199 -7.35 -7.54 0.00
C ASN A 199 -7.20 -6.12 0.58
N GLY A 200 -6.95 -6.06 1.90
CA GLY A 200 -7.05 -4.84 2.68
C GLY A 200 -6.03 -3.77 2.30
N GLN A 201 -4.86 -4.15 1.77
CA GLN A 201 -3.84 -3.19 1.35
C GLN A 201 -4.26 -2.49 0.06
N ILE A 202 -4.66 -3.24 -0.97
CA ILE A 202 -5.13 -2.62 -2.23
C ILE A 202 -6.41 -1.82 -1.99
N ARG A 203 -7.32 -2.26 -1.10
CA ARG A 203 -8.54 -1.50 -0.79
C ARG A 203 -8.25 -0.14 -0.19
N ARG A 204 -7.26 -0.05 0.72
CA ARG A 204 -6.88 1.24 1.33
C ARG A 204 -6.10 2.13 0.36
N LEU A 205 -5.32 1.53 -0.54
CA LEU A 205 -4.50 2.27 -1.49
C LEU A 205 -5.22 2.65 -2.78
N ALA A 206 -6.26 1.93 -3.19
CA ALA A 206 -7.00 2.22 -4.41
C ALA A 206 -7.73 3.57 -4.36
N GLY A 207 -8.24 3.97 -3.19
CA GLY A 207 -8.90 5.25 -3.03
C GLY A 207 -9.94 5.28 -1.91
N LEU A 208 -10.73 6.35 -1.89
CA LEU A 208 -11.76 6.59 -0.86
C LEU A 208 -12.85 5.51 -0.86
N LYS A 209 -13.60 5.44 0.26
CA LYS A 209 -14.69 4.47 0.47
C LYS A 209 -15.63 4.32 -0.74
N LEU A 210 -16.10 5.43 -1.30
CA LEU A 210 -17.01 5.42 -2.46
C LEU A 210 -16.40 4.79 -3.71
N GLN A 211 -15.08 4.94 -3.90
CA GLN A 211 -14.35 4.38 -5.02
C GLN A 211 -14.10 2.89 -4.83
N ARG A 212 -13.79 2.46 -3.59
CA ARG A 212 -13.37 1.08 -3.33
C ARG A 212 -14.51 0.10 -3.01
N ASP A 213 -15.57 0.53 -2.32
CA ASP A 213 -16.60 -0.38 -1.81
C ASP A 213 -17.46 -0.96 -2.92
N ARG A 214 -17.46 -0.31 -4.09
CA ARG A 214 -18.19 -0.72 -5.31
C ARG A 214 -17.29 -1.33 -6.38
N ALA A 215 -15.98 -1.24 -6.22
CA ALA A 215 -15.01 -1.72 -7.20
C ALA A 215 -14.69 -3.19 -7.01
N SER A 216 -14.52 -3.88 -8.13
CA SER A 216 -13.95 -5.22 -8.20
C SER A 216 -12.45 -5.19 -7.96
N GLU A 217 -11.85 -6.32 -7.59
CA GLU A 217 -10.41 -6.42 -7.35
C GLU A 217 -9.57 -6.10 -8.60
N THR A 218 -10.11 -6.37 -9.80
CA THR A 218 -9.50 -6.01 -11.09
C THR A 218 -9.46 -4.50 -11.35
N GLU A 219 -10.31 -3.72 -10.67
CA GLU A 219 -10.27 -2.25 -10.68
C GLU A 219 -9.40 -1.70 -9.54
N LEU A 220 -9.44 -2.35 -8.37
CA LEU A 220 -8.69 -1.95 -7.19
C LEU A 220 -7.18 -2.10 -7.38
N LEU A 221 -6.71 -3.21 -7.96
CA LEU A 221 -5.28 -3.46 -8.13
C LEU A 221 -4.61 -2.37 -8.99
N PRO A 222 -5.07 -2.04 -10.21
CA PRO A 222 -4.47 -0.97 -11.01
C PRO A 222 -4.50 0.39 -10.31
N ALA A 223 -5.58 0.71 -9.58
CA ALA A 223 -5.67 1.96 -8.82
C ALA A 223 -4.66 2.01 -7.67
N ALA A 224 -4.51 0.92 -6.91
CA ALA A 224 -3.52 0.82 -5.84
C ALA A 224 -2.08 0.90 -6.39
N VAL A 225 -1.80 0.25 -7.52
CA VAL A 225 -0.49 0.34 -8.21
C VAL A 225 -0.23 1.77 -8.67
N LYS A 226 -1.19 2.42 -9.32
CA LYS A 226 -1.05 3.82 -9.74
C LYS A 226 -0.72 4.73 -8.55
N ASN A 227 -1.38 4.54 -7.42
CA ASN A 227 -1.21 5.38 -6.23
C ASN A 227 0.10 5.09 -5.49
N ILE A 228 0.56 3.83 -5.44
CA ILE A 228 1.81 3.49 -4.74
C ILE A 228 3.06 3.97 -5.49
N VAL A 229 2.98 4.08 -6.83
CA VAL A 229 4.10 4.56 -7.68
C VAL A 229 4.06 6.06 -7.93
N ALA A 230 3.07 6.77 -7.38
CA ALA A 230 2.97 8.21 -7.53
C ALA A 230 4.17 8.91 -6.87
N SER A 231 4.65 10.00 -7.46
CA SER A 231 5.85 10.72 -7.00
C SER A 231 5.73 11.32 -5.60
N ASP A 232 4.50 11.48 -5.11
CA ASP A 232 4.20 11.97 -3.76
C ASP A 232 4.01 10.85 -2.75
N MET A 233 4.15 9.58 -3.15
CA MET A 233 4.09 8.41 -2.26
C MET A 233 5.49 7.96 -1.84
N ILE A 234 5.66 7.73 -0.55
CA ILE A 234 6.80 7.04 0.05
C ILE A 234 6.26 5.76 0.69
N PHE A 235 6.88 4.61 0.44
CA PHE A 235 6.44 3.39 1.09
C PHE A 235 7.60 2.51 1.54
N GLY A 236 7.34 1.76 2.61
CA GLY A 236 8.22 0.74 3.14
C GLY A 236 7.58 -0.64 3.15
N LEU A 237 8.38 -1.64 3.52
CA LEU A 237 7.93 -3.01 3.71
C LEU A 237 8.23 -3.43 5.14
N THR A 238 7.29 -4.08 5.81
CA THR A 238 7.47 -4.55 7.20
C THR A 238 8.65 -5.52 7.30
N GLU A 239 8.83 -6.34 6.27
CA GLU A 239 9.91 -7.32 6.13
C GLU A 239 11.30 -6.67 5.98
N HIS A 240 11.33 -5.37 5.65
CA HIS A 240 12.54 -4.57 5.45
C HIS A 240 12.44 -3.23 6.19
N PHE A 241 11.83 -3.23 7.39
CA PHE A 241 11.50 -2.00 8.10
C PHE A 241 12.74 -1.19 8.51
N ASP A 242 13.82 -1.86 8.92
CA ASP A 242 15.10 -1.20 9.24
C ASP A 242 15.68 -0.47 8.01
N HIS A 243 15.65 -1.13 6.86
CA HIS A 243 16.05 -0.55 5.59
C HIS A 243 15.16 0.65 5.21
N PHE A 244 13.86 0.56 5.47
CA PHE A 244 12.95 1.67 5.24
C PHE A 244 13.27 2.88 6.12
N VAL A 245 13.58 2.67 7.40
CA VAL A 245 14.00 3.75 8.30
C VAL A 245 15.31 4.39 7.86
N GLN A 246 16.28 3.60 7.41
CA GLN A 246 17.51 4.14 6.79
C GLN A 246 17.20 5.00 5.56
N ARG A 247 16.24 4.58 4.72
CA ARG A 247 15.78 5.37 3.56
C ARG A 247 15.13 6.68 4.00
N LEU A 248 14.28 6.67 5.04
CA LEU A 248 13.67 7.90 5.57
C LEU A 248 14.72 8.88 6.09
N HIS A 249 15.76 8.37 6.76
CA HIS A 249 16.89 9.17 7.21
C HIS A 249 17.67 9.76 6.02
N ALA A 250 17.98 8.96 5.00
CA ALA A 250 18.66 9.44 3.79
C ALA A 250 17.85 10.48 3.00
N LEU A 251 16.52 10.42 3.07
CA LEU A 251 15.61 11.43 2.50
C LEU A 251 15.48 12.69 3.37
N GLY A 252 16.11 12.73 4.55
CA GLY A 252 16.03 13.84 5.50
C GLY A 252 14.66 13.99 6.18
N LEU A 253 13.84 12.93 6.19
CA LEU A 253 12.50 12.95 6.79
C LEU A 253 12.51 12.70 8.30
N ILE A 254 13.59 12.10 8.81
CA ILE A 254 13.81 11.81 10.23
C ILE A 254 15.26 12.12 10.59
N ALA A 255 15.51 12.41 11.87
CA ALA A 255 16.86 12.64 12.39
C ALA A 255 17.40 11.33 13.01
N GLY A 256 18.47 10.80 12.43
CA GLY A 256 19.05 9.52 12.83
C GLY A 256 18.19 8.28 12.54
N THR A 257 18.69 7.12 12.98
CA THR A 257 17.99 5.84 12.94
C THR A 257 17.72 5.38 14.38
N PRO A 258 16.47 5.45 14.87
CA PRO A 258 16.17 5.00 16.24
C PRO A 258 16.44 3.50 16.42
N ASP A 259 16.73 3.08 17.65
CA ASP A 259 16.94 1.66 17.96
C ASP A 259 15.61 0.91 17.86
N MET A 260 15.54 -0.04 16.93
CA MET A 260 14.27 -0.58 16.41
C MET A 260 13.97 -1.98 16.94
N ARG A 261 14.01 -2.16 18.26
CA ARG A 261 13.66 -3.44 18.91
C ARG A 261 12.25 -3.44 19.51
N GLU A 262 11.21 -3.14 18.73
CA GLU A 262 9.84 -3.42 19.17
C GLU A 262 8.90 -3.87 18.04
N ASN A 263 8.20 -4.99 18.30
CA ASN A 263 7.13 -5.61 17.50
C ASN A 263 7.56 -6.39 16.25
N THR A 264 8.17 -7.56 16.46
CA THR A 264 8.38 -8.56 15.41
C THR A 264 7.05 -9.06 14.82
N ALA A 265 6.95 -9.03 13.50
CA ALA A 265 5.95 -9.74 12.72
C ALA A 265 5.80 -11.20 13.22
N PRO A 266 4.59 -11.82 13.23
CA PRO A 266 4.48 -13.27 13.36
C PRO A 266 5.48 -13.98 12.46
N HIS A 267 6.23 -14.91 13.05
CA HIS A 267 7.27 -15.65 12.39
C HIS A 267 6.67 -16.47 11.23
N PRO A 268 7.37 -16.64 10.09
CA PRO A 268 6.88 -17.45 8.97
C PRO A 268 6.41 -18.86 9.38
N ALA A 269 7.07 -19.46 10.38
CA ALA A 269 6.68 -20.74 10.97
C ALA A 269 5.23 -20.72 11.51
N ASN A 270 4.85 -19.67 12.24
CA ASN A 270 3.50 -19.53 12.81
C ASN A 270 2.43 -19.45 11.72
N LEU A 271 2.75 -18.87 10.55
CA LEU A 271 1.84 -18.83 9.41
C LEU A 271 1.71 -20.21 8.77
N ALA A 272 2.82 -20.89 8.51
CA ALA A 272 2.78 -22.24 7.95
C ALA A 272 1.95 -23.21 8.82
N GLU A 273 2.14 -23.15 10.14
CA GLU A 273 1.36 -23.94 11.11
C GLU A 273 -0.13 -23.60 11.05
N ALA A 274 -0.50 -22.32 11.07
CA ALA A 274 -1.89 -21.90 10.97
C ALA A 274 -2.53 -22.36 9.65
N LEU A 275 -1.81 -22.28 8.53
CA LEU A 275 -2.29 -22.70 7.22
C LEU A 275 -2.44 -24.23 7.10
N ALA A 276 -1.57 -25.01 7.74
CA ALA A 276 -1.63 -26.47 7.72
C ALA A 276 -2.90 -27.04 8.38
N THR A 277 -3.55 -26.26 9.25
CA THR A 277 -4.79 -26.65 9.94
C THR A 277 -6.07 -26.31 9.18
N LEU A 278 -5.99 -25.61 8.06
CA LEU A 278 -7.18 -25.15 7.33
C LEU A 278 -7.87 -26.29 6.59
N THR A 279 -9.20 -26.27 6.60
CA THR A 279 -10.00 -27.06 5.66
C THR A 279 -9.85 -26.51 4.23
N PRO A 280 -10.22 -27.26 3.18
CA PRO A 280 -10.20 -26.76 1.80
C PRO A 280 -10.98 -25.45 1.62
N ASP A 281 -12.15 -25.31 2.24
CA ASP A 281 -12.98 -24.11 2.15
C ASP A 281 -12.32 -22.90 2.85
N GLN A 282 -11.71 -23.12 4.02
CA GLN A 282 -10.97 -22.08 4.74
C GLN A 282 -9.70 -21.66 3.98
N ALA A 283 -9.02 -22.61 3.33
CA ALA A 283 -7.89 -22.32 2.46
C ALA A 283 -8.33 -21.48 1.25
N ALA A 284 -9.50 -21.77 0.66
CA ALA A 284 -10.06 -20.96 -0.41
C ALA A 284 -10.39 -19.53 0.05
N LEU A 285 -10.96 -19.37 1.26
CA LEU A 285 -11.19 -18.05 1.86
C LEU A 285 -9.88 -17.28 2.10
N TYR A 286 -8.85 -17.96 2.63
CA TYR A 286 -7.53 -17.37 2.79
C TYR A 286 -6.97 -16.85 1.46
N GLN A 287 -7.04 -17.66 0.39
CA GLN A 287 -6.59 -17.26 -0.94
C GLN A 287 -7.41 -16.08 -1.49
N ALA A 288 -8.74 -16.09 -1.32
CA ALA A 288 -9.59 -14.99 -1.73
C ALA A 288 -9.27 -13.67 -0.99
N PHE A 289 -8.86 -13.75 0.28
CA PHE A 289 -8.50 -12.59 1.09
C PHE A 289 -7.12 -12.03 0.79
N THR A 290 -6.20 -12.85 0.30
CA THR A 290 -4.78 -12.49 0.17
C THR A 290 -4.29 -12.39 -1.27
N GLY A 291 -4.92 -13.08 -2.23
CA GLY A 291 -4.36 -13.28 -3.57
C GLY A 291 -4.06 -12.00 -4.35
N TRP A 292 -4.95 -11.00 -4.32
CA TRP A 292 -4.69 -9.73 -5.02
C TRP A 292 -3.70 -8.85 -4.28
N ASP A 293 -3.78 -8.85 -2.95
CA ASP A 293 -2.80 -8.21 -2.08
C ASP A 293 -1.39 -8.84 -2.26
N ASP A 294 -1.28 -10.14 -2.58
CA ASP A 294 -0.02 -10.85 -2.82
C ASP A 294 0.61 -10.40 -4.14
N ILE A 295 -0.20 -10.32 -5.21
CA ILE A 295 0.24 -9.75 -6.49
C ILE A 295 0.73 -8.31 -6.28
N PHE A 296 -0.06 -7.49 -5.58
CA PHE A 296 0.28 -6.12 -5.29
C PHE A 296 1.58 -5.99 -4.47
N TYR A 297 1.72 -6.78 -3.41
CA TYR A 297 2.92 -6.77 -2.57
C TYR A 297 4.16 -7.17 -3.36
N ASN A 298 4.09 -8.22 -4.19
CA ASN A 298 5.21 -8.66 -5.03
C ASN A 298 5.65 -7.58 -6.03
N ILE A 299 4.70 -6.84 -6.61
CA ILE A 299 4.99 -5.68 -7.46
C ILE A 299 5.71 -4.60 -6.63
N CYS A 300 5.18 -4.26 -5.46
CA CYS A 300 5.74 -3.24 -4.59
C CYS A 300 7.14 -3.60 -4.07
N GLU A 301 7.39 -4.87 -3.76
CA GLU A 301 8.70 -5.36 -3.32
C GLU A 301 9.76 -5.17 -4.40
N GLN A 302 9.44 -5.52 -5.66
CA GLN A 302 10.35 -5.28 -6.78
C GLN A 302 10.61 -3.78 -7.00
N LEU A 303 9.55 -2.96 -6.95
CA LEU A 303 9.68 -1.50 -7.09
C LEU A 303 10.46 -0.87 -5.94
N TYR A 304 10.29 -1.38 -4.72
CA TYR A 304 10.95 -0.88 -3.53
C TYR A 304 12.47 -0.98 -3.66
N PHE A 305 12.98 -2.14 -4.09
CA PHE A 305 14.42 -2.34 -4.28
C PHE A 305 14.96 -1.76 -5.59
N ALA A 306 14.13 -1.62 -6.62
CA ALA A 306 14.54 -0.94 -7.85
C ALA A 306 14.90 0.54 -7.62
N GLN A 307 14.38 1.18 -6.56
CA GLN A 307 14.72 2.55 -6.18
C GLN A 307 16.16 2.69 -5.64
N ASP A 308 16.74 1.62 -5.10
CA ASP A 308 18.09 1.64 -4.52
C ASP A 308 19.17 1.25 -5.53
N MET A 309 18.79 0.73 -6.70
CA MET A 309 19.75 0.40 -7.74
C MET A 309 20.44 1.69 -8.22
N PRO A 310 21.79 1.70 -8.33
CA PRO A 310 22.47 2.84 -8.90
C PRO A 310 21.87 3.12 -10.27
N LYS A 311 21.45 4.37 -10.51
CA LYS A 311 21.10 4.81 -11.87
C LYS A 311 22.34 4.56 -12.71
N THR A 312 22.34 3.51 -13.51
CA THR A 312 23.44 3.21 -14.42
C THR A 312 23.65 4.44 -15.28
N GLY A 313 24.71 5.17 -14.96
CA GLY A 313 25.11 6.37 -15.65
C GLY A 313 25.52 6.03 -17.07
N ALA A 314 25.10 6.91 -17.97
CA ALA A 314 25.82 7.35 -19.16
C ALA A 314 27.11 6.57 -19.49
N ILE A 315 27.07 5.84 -20.60
CA ILE A 315 28.20 5.75 -21.52
C ILE A 315 27.85 6.66 -22.70
#